data_AF-A0A3S0S1W4-F1
#
_entry.id   AF-A0A3S0S1W4-F1
#
_cell.length_a   1.000
_cell.length_b   1.000
_cell.length_c   1.000
_cell.angle_alpha   90.00
_cell.angle_beta   90.00
_cell.angle_gamma   90.00
#
_symmetry.space_group_name_H-M   'P 1'
#
loop_
_entity.id
_entity.type
_entity.pdbx_description
1 polymer ?
#
loop_
_entity_poly.entity_id
_entity_poly.type
_entity_poly.pdbx_seq_one_letter_code
_entity_poly.pdbx_strand_id
1 'polypeptide(L)' 'AFCRSARALAVIHDRGHVVPEDISMLAHRVLRHRMILGFEAASARITPDAVVDAVLQTVPVP' A
#
# COMPACT_ATOMS: atom_id res chain seq x y z
N ALA A 1 -0.76 -2.28 11.60
CA ALA A 1 0.26 -1.25 11.34
C ALA A 1 -0.22 -0.29 10.25
N PHE A 2 -0.48 -0.77 9.03
CA PHE A 2 -0.88 0.05 7.88
C PHE A 2 -1.98 1.09 8.17
N CYS A 3 -3.17 0.66 8.60
CA CYS A 3 -4.28 1.59 8.89
C CYS A 3 -3.97 2.58 10.02
N ARG A 4 -3.15 2.20 11.00
CA ARG A 4 -2.73 3.11 12.09
C ARG A 4 -1.78 4.16 11.57
N SER A 5 -0.83 3.78 10.71
CA SER A 5 0.10 4.72 10.05
C SER A 5 -0.65 5.70 9.14
N ALA A 6 -1.66 5.25 8.40
CA ALA A 6 -2.49 6.14 7.57
C ALA A 6 -3.26 7.17 8.41
N ARG A 7 -3.86 6.75 9.54
CA ARG A 7 -4.51 7.67 10.48
C ARG A 7 -3.52 8.65 11.11
N ALA A 8 -2.33 8.19 11.49
CA ALA A 8 -1.30 9.06 12.03
C ALA A 8 -0.85 10.10 10.99
N LEU A 9 -0.70 9.71 9.72
CA LEU A 9 -0.35 10.61 8.63
C LEU A 9 -1.43 11.67 8.40
N ALA A 10 -2.71 11.29 8.43
CA ALA A 10 -3.83 12.22 8.37
C ALA A 10 -3.78 13.25 9.51
N VAL A 11 -3.56 12.80 10.75
CA VAL A 11 -3.43 13.68 11.93
C VAL A 11 -2.23 14.63 11.81
N ILE A 12 -1.08 14.15 11.33
CA ILE A 12 0.11 14.99 11.07
C ILE A 12 -0.19 16.08 10.03
N HIS A 13 -1.05 15.79 9.06
CA HIS A 13 -1.51 16.72 8.04
C HIS A 13 -2.75 17.54 8.46
N ASP A 14 -3.05 17.63 9.76
CA ASP A 14 -4.18 18.39 10.33
C ASP A 14 -5.56 17.97 9.78
N ARG A 15 -5.69 16.68 9.40
CA ARG A 15 -6.95 16.11 8.92
C ARG A 15 -7.53 15.12 9.93
N GLY A 16 -8.83 15.23 10.18
CA GLY A 16 -9.59 14.31 11.03
C GLY A 16 -9.95 12.97 10.36
N HIS A 17 -9.60 12.77 9.09
CA HIS A 17 -9.92 11.57 8.32
C HIS A 17 -8.81 11.23 7.31
N VAL A 18 -8.74 9.94 6.95
CA VAL A 18 -7.79 9.41 5.97
C VAL A 18 -8.31 9.67 4.56
N VAL A 19 -7.42 10.09 3.66
CA VAL A 19 -7.71 10.24 2.22
C VAL A 19 -6.92 9.20 1.40
N PRO A 20 -7.31 8.94 0.14
CA PRO A 20 -6.66 7.96 -0.72
C PRO A 20 -5.14 8.14 -0.84
N GLU A 21 -4.66 9.39 -0.89
CA GLU A 21 -3.24 9.72 -0.98
C GLU A 21 -2.44 9.17 0.23
N ASP A 22 -3.02 9.18 1.44
CA ASP A 22 -2.36 8.65 2.63
C ASP A 22 -2.11 7.13 2.50
N ILE A 23 -3.04 6.42 1.86
CA ILE A 23 -2.95 4.99 1.60
C ILE A 23 -1.84 4.73 0.59
N SER A 24 -1.87 5.42 -0.55
CA SER A 24 -0.90 5.28 -1.65
C SER A 24 0.54 5.58 -1.19
N MET A 25 0.74 6.62 -0.39
CA MET A 25 2.07 6.99 0.15
C MET A 25 2.69 5.92 1.06
N LEU A 26 1.85 5.15 1.76
CA LEU A 26 2.30 4.16 2.76
C LEU A 26 2.28 2.72 2.25
N ALA A 27 1.52 2.44 1.18
CA ALA A 27 1.24 1.09 0.70
C ALA A 27 2.54 0.30 0.46
N HIS A 28 3.45 0.82 -0.36
CA HIS A 28 4.72 0.15 -0.61
C HIS A 28 5.58 0.02 0.65
N ARG A 29 5.73 1.09 1.42
CA ARG A 29 6.59 1.12 2.62
C ARG A 29 6.19 0.08 3.65
N VAL A 30 4.89 -0.20 3.79
CA VAL A 30 4.38 -1.14 4.79
C VAL A 30 4.19 -2.54 4.22
N LEU A 31 3.68 -2.68 2.99
CA LEU A 31 3.25 -3.97 2.45
C LEU A 31 4.38 -4.76 1.77
N ARG A 32 5.38 -4.10 1.15
CA ARG A 32 6.42 -4.79 0.36
C ARG A 32 7.19 -5.88 1.13
N HIS A 33 7.42 -5.66 2.43
CA HIS A 33 8.16 -6.57 3.31
C HIS A 33 7.24 -7.53 4.09
N ARG A 34 5.92 -7.43 3.88
CA ARG A 34 4.90 -8.27 4.51
C ARG A 34 4.36 -9.34 3.57
N MET A 35 4.85 -9.37 2.34
CA MET A 35 4.41 -10.28 1.30
C MET A 35 5.46 -11.37 1.10
N ILE A 36 5.00 -12.61 1.04
CA ILE A 36 5.82 -13.76 0.64
C ILE A 36 5.32 -14.19 -0.73
N LEU A 37 6.18 -14.07 -1.74
CA LEU A 37 5.85 -14.47 -3.10
C LEU A 37 6.15 -15.94 -3.32
N GLY A 38 5.26 -16.62 -4.06
CA GLY A 38 5.47 -18.00 -4.48
C GLY A 38 6.52 -18.13 -5.58
N PHE A 39 6.96 -19.36 -5.84
CA PHE A 39 7.96 -19.66 -6.86
C PHE A 39 7.56 -19.18 -8.26
N GLU A 40 6.29 -19.34 -8.63
CA GLU A 40 5.77 -18.89 -9.93
C GLU A 40 5.97 -17.39 -10.14
N ALA A 41 5.69 -16.59 -9.11
CA ALA A 41 5.90 -15.14 -9.13
C ALA A 41 7.39 -14.78 -9.26
N ALA A 42 8.27 -15.51 -8.56
CA ALA A 42 9.72 -15.31 -8.69
C ALA A 42 10.23 -15.67 -10.09
N SER A 43 9.76 -16.78 -10.67
CA SER A 43 10.09 -17.20 -12.04
C SER A 43 9.64 -16.17 -13.09
N ALA A 44 8.47 -15.58 -12.87
CA ALA A 44 7.94 -14.49 -13.69
C ALA A 44 8.56 -13.10 -13.40
N ARG A 45 9.53 -13.00 -12.47
CA ARG A 45 10.13 -11.73 -12.01
C ARG A 45 9.12 -10.71 -11.48
N ILE A 46 8.03 -11.19 -10.88
CA ILE A 46 7.05 -10.33 -10.21
C ILE A 46 7.62 -9.87 -8.88
N THR A 47 7.54 -8.56 -8.62
CA THR A 47 7.99 -7.95 -7.37
C THR A 47 6.82 -7.69 -6.43
N PRO A 48 7.03 -7.61 -5.10
CA PRO A 48 5.98 -7.21 -4.17
C PRO A 48 5.39 -5.84 -4.51
N ASP A 49 6.21 -4.89 -4.97
CA ASP A 49 5.75 -3.57 -5.40
C ASP A 49 4.80 -3.67 -6.59
N ALA A 50 5.08 -4.51 -7.59
CA ALA A 50 4.18 -4.72 -8.74
C ALA A 50 2.81 -5.28 -8.32
N VAL A 51 2.77 -6.15 -7.32
CA VAL A 51 1.50 -6.66 -6.78
C VAL A 51 0.74 -5.58 -6.01
N VAL A 52 1.44 -4.77 -5.21
CA VAL A 52 0.84 -3.64 -4.49
C VAL A 52 0.24 -2.63 -5.48
N ASP A 53 0.97 -2.28 -6.54
CA ASP A 53 0.50 -1.38 -7.59
C ASP A 53 -0.79 -1.90 -8.26
N ALA A 54 -0.78 -3.18 -8.65
CA ALA A 54 -1.95 -3.80 -9.27
C ALA A 54 -3.17 -3.73 -8.36
N VAL A 55 -3.01 -4.02 -7.06
CA VAL A 55 -4.10 -3.92 -6.08
C VAL A 55 -4.61 -2.49 -5.95
N LEU A 56 -3.73 -1.50 -5.81
CA LEU A 56 -4.12 -0.10 -5.69
C LEU A 56 -4.91 0.38 -6.92
N GLN A 57 -4.51 -0.05 -8.12
CA GLN A 57 -5.19 0.29 -9.37
C GLN A 57 -6.60 -0.33 -9.50
N THR A 58 -6.88 -1.43 -8.79
CA THR A 58 -8.21 -2.06 -8.82
C THR A 58 -9.28 -1.30 -8.03
N VAL A 59 -8.88 -0.37 -7.14
CA VAL A 59 -9.81 0.35 -6.27
C VAL A 59 -10.08 1.73 -6.85
N PRO A 60 -11.32 2.02 -7.31
CA PRO A 60 -11.66 3.35 -7.79
C PRO A 60 -11.61 4.35 -6.63
N VAL A 61 -11.04 5.51 -6.91
CA VAL A 61 -10.88 6.60 -5.95
C VAL A 61 -12.04 7.59 -6.11
N PRO A 62 -12.74 7.99 -5.04
CA PRO A 62 -13.82 9.00 -5.09
C PRO A 62 -13.35 10.40 -5.50
#